data_AF-A0A0V1M3F4-F1
#
_entry.id   AF-A0A0V1M3F4-F1
#
_cell.length_a   1.000
_cell.length_b   1.000
_cell.length_c   1.000
_cell.angle_alpha   90.00
_cell.angle_beta   90.00
_cell.angle_gamma   90.00
#
_symmetry.space_group_name_H-M   'P 1'
#
loop_
_entity.id
_entity.type
_entity.pdbx_description
1 polymer ?
#
loop_
_entity_poly.entity_id
_entity_poly.type
_entity_poly.pdbx_seq_one_letter_code
_entity_poly.pdbx_strand_id
1 'polypeptide(L)'
;MKADTFLKEKDTSKEPAMKPALTEKLSFWDQFEVSINRREDPGAITKLLHLRSCLSGAALKAIEGITHITETLHNRFHRVPEVVESHVLKVVSLKECSEDGAAELTRLHDELNRHFLELRALGKDMDENLSGFHAFLPMIKKKLPPDTLEAWRSFVQDLTDEQITSVAFLESRARQGK
;
A
#
# COMPACT_ATOMS: atom_id res chain seq x y z
N MET A 1 50.32 -34.96 73.83
CA MET A 1 51.53 -34.25 73.35
C MET A 1 51.85 -34.82 71.98
N LYS A 2 51.72 -34.17 70.82
CA LYS A 2 51.30 -32.83 70.41
C LYS A 2 50.42 -32.96 69.15
N ALA A 3 49.48 -32.04 69.01
CA ALA A 3 48.80 -31.70 67.76
C ALA A 3 49.81 -31.15 66.74
N ASP A 4 49.55 -31.33 65.44
CA ASP A 4 49.62 -30.21 64.50
C ASP A 4 48.82 -30.49 63.22
N THR A 5 48.27 -29.40 62.72
CA THR A 5 47.16 -29.18 61.79
C THR A 5 47.65 -28.58 60.46
N PHE A 6 46.72 -28.39 59.51
CA PHE A 6 46.72 -27.44 58.37
C PHE A 6 47.13 -27.91 56.95
N LEU A 7 46.08 -28.20 56.15
CA LEU A 7 45.63 -27.48 54.93
C LEU A 7 46.63 -27.08 53.83
N LYS A 8 46.36 -27.54 52.60
CA LYS A 8 46.14 -26.74 51.35
C LYS A 8 46.07 -27.70 50.15
N GLU A 9 45.27 -27.55 49.09
CA GLU A 9 44.31 -26.56 48.64
C GLU A 9 43.56 -27.29 47.50
N LYS A 10 42.25 -27.54 47.63
CA LYS A 10 41.47 -28.09 46.52
C LYS A 10 40.97 -26.89 45.73
N ASP A 11 41.65 -26.59 44.64
CA ASP A 11 41.28 -25.53 43.70
C ASP A 11 39.86 -25.80 43.20
N THR A 12 38.91 -25.03 43.73
CA THR A 12 37.54 -24.96 43.26
C THR A 12 37.37 -23.76 42.34
N SER A 13 38.19 -23.64 41.31
CA SER A 13 37.84 -22.83 40.14
C SER A 13 36.93 -23.63 39.21
N LYS A 14 35.69 -23.85 39.64
CA LYS A 14 34.59 -24.00 38.68
C LYS A 14 34.15 -22.59 38.29
N GLU A 15 34.85 -22.03 37.33
CA GLU A 15 34.37 -20.88 36.60
C GLU A 15 33.02 -21.29 35.96
N PRO A 16 31.90 -20.60 36.24
CA PRO A 16 30.66 -20.93 35.59
C PRO A 16 30.82 -20.50 34.13
N ALA A 17 30.90 -21.45 33.21
CA ALA A 17 30.87 -21.18 31.78
C ALA A 17 29.66 -20.28 31.48
N MET A 18 29.93 -18.99 31.28
CA MET A 18 28.91 -18.00 30.99
C MET A 18 28.25 -18.42 29.69
N LYS A 19 26.96 -18.77 29.79
CA LYS A 19 26.15 -19.38 28.74
C LYS A 19 26.37 -18.66 27.40
N PRO A 20 27.01 -19.28 26.40
CA PRO A 20 27.43 -18.61 25.17
C PRO A 20 26.27 -17.93 24.40
N ALA A 21 25.05 -18.45 24.55
CA ALA A 21 23.83 -17.87 23.97
C ALA A 21 23.46 -16.48 24.53
N LEU A 22 23.82 -16.15 25.78
CA LEU A 22 23.53 -14.84 26.37
C LEU A 22 24.51 -13.78 25.86
N THR A 23 25.79 -14.13 25.75
CA THR A 23 26.84 -13.28 25.18
C THR A 23 26.60 -12.99 23.70
N GLU A 24 26.18 -13.99 22.92
CA GLU A 24 25.86 -13.84 21.51
C GLU A 24 24.65 -12.91 21.31
N LYS A 25 23.59 -13.09 22.12
CA LYS A 25 22.41 -12.22 22.10
C LYS A 25 22.71 -10.78 22.48
N LEU A 26 23.53 -10.55 23.51
CA LEU A 26 23.97 -9.20 23.90
C LEU A 26 24.81 -8.56 22.78
N SER A 27 25.71 -9.32 22.15
CA SER A 27 26.55 -8.82 21.05
C SER A 27 25.74 -8.41 19.82
N PHE A 28 24.66 -9.14 19.48
CA PHE A 28 23.75 -8.76 18.41
C PHE A 28 23.06 -7.42 18.71
N TRP A 29 22.49 -7.27 19.91
CA TRP A 29 21.77 -6.05 20.29
C TRP A 29 22.69 -4.83 20.32
N ASP A 30 23.90 -4.95 20.87
CA ASP A 30 24.87 -3.86 20.90
C ASP A 30 25.29 -3.44 19.48
N GLN A 31 25.49 -4.41 18.59
CA GLN A 31 25.82 -4.14 17.18
C GLN A 31 24.65 -3.51 16.41
N PHE A 32 23.43 -4.01 16.59
CA PHE A 32 22.22 -3.44 15.99
C PHE A 32 22.00 -2.01 16.48
N GLU A 33 22.19 -1.76 17.77
CA GLU A 33 21.99 -0.46 18.40
C GLU A 33 22.93 0.60 17.78
N VAL A 34 24.22 0.27 17.66
CA VAL A 34 25.23 1.19 17.11
C VAL A 34 25.14 1.31 15.59
N SER A 35 24.87 0.21 14.89
CA SER A 35 24.96 0.18 13.42
C SER A 35 23.67 0.58 12.73
N ILE A 36 22.52 0.49 13.40
CA ILE A 36 21.21 0.72 12.79
C ILE A 36 20.37 1.64 13.66
N ASN A 37 20.12 1.30 14.94
CA ASN A 37 19.13 2.02 15.75
C ASN A 37 19.52 3.50 16.03
N ARG A 38 20.79 3.76 16.34
CA ARG A 38 21.31 5.11 16.64
C ARG A 38 21.61 5.97 15.42
N ARG A 39 21.56 5.40 14.20
CA ARG A 39 21.75 6.19 12.97
C ARG A 39 20.49 6.97 12.66
N GLU A 40 20.63 8.23 12.24
CA GLU A 40 19.48 9.04 11.78
C GLU A 40 19.06 8.70 10.33
N ASP A 41 19.96 8.11 9.53
CA ASP A 41 19.73 7.81 8.11
C ASP A 41 18.56 6.85 7.85
N PRO A 42 18.50 5.63 8.44
CA PRO A 42 17.41 4.74 8.14
C PRO A 42 16.14 5.14 8.88
N GLY A 43 15.03 5.33 8.14
CA GLY A 43 13.71 5.54 8.74
C GLY A 43 13.28 4.37 9.64
N ALA A 44 12.37 4.63 10.59
CA ALA A 44 11.93 3.63 11.58
C ALA A 44 11.42 2.32 10.95
N ILE A 45 10.77 2.41 9.79
CA ILE A 45 10.30 1.25 9.01
C ILE A 45 11.48 0.39 8.56
N THR A 46 12.49 1.00 7.95
CA THR A 46 13.70 0.31 7.48
C THR A 46 14.45 -0.35 8.64
N LYS A 47 14.56 0.34 9.77
CA LYS A 47 15.15 -0.22 11.00
C LYS A 47 14.40 -1.46 11.49
N LEU A 48 13.07 -1.43 11.47
CA LEU A 48 12.22 -2.53 11.91
C LEU A 48 12.28 -3.74 10.95
N LEU A 49 12.27 -3.51 9.64
CA LEU A 49 12.42 -4.58 8.64
C LEU A 49 13.79 -5.24 8.72
N HIS A 50 14.84 -4.46 8.94
CA HIS A 50 16.18 -4.97 9.14
C HIS A 50 16.25 -5.81 10.42
N LEU A 51 15.73 -5.31 11.55
CA LEU A 51 15.65 -6.07 12.80
C LEU A 51 14.97 -7.42 12.57
N ARG A 52 13.83 -7.45 11.87
CA ARG A 52 13.12 -8.69 11.55
C ARG A 52 13.99 -9.67 10.78
N SER A 53 14.75 -9.21 9.79
CA SER A 53 15.62 -10.08 8.98
C SER A 53 16.70 -10.79 9.80
N CYS A 54 17.07 -10.24 10.95
CA CYS A 54 18.06 -10.80 11.86
C CYS A 54 17.46 -11.72 12.94
N LEU A 55 16.13 -11.81 13.05
CA LEU A 55 15.47 -12.59 14.11
C LEU A 55 14.99 -13.95 13.60
N SER A 56 14.96 -14.92 14.52
CA SER A 56 14.43 -16.25 14.29
C SER A 56 13.64 -16.76 15.51
N GLY A 57 12.86 -17.82 15.31
CA GLY A 57 12.13 -18.51 16.38
C GLY A 57 11.20 -17.59 17.18
N ALA A 58 11.27 -17.68 18.51
CA ALA A 58 10.39 -16.93 19.41
C ALA A 58 10.53 -15.40 19.30
N ALA A 59 11.73 -14.90 18.95
CA ALA A 59 11.96 -13.46 18.82
C ALA A 59 11.32 -12.91 17.54
N LEU A 60 11.40 -13.64 16.43
CA LEU A 60 10.68 -13.28 15.20
C LEU A 60 9.17 -13.27 15.45
N LYS A 61 8.64 -14.33 16.09
CA LYS A 61 7.22 -14.45 16.43
C LYS A 61 6.72 -13.30 17.33
N ALA A 62 7.58 -12.78 18.22
CA ALA A 62 7.22 -11.66 19.11
C ALA A 62 7.02 -10.33 18.35
N ILE A 63 7.69 -10.14 17.21
CA ILE A 63 7.59 -8.89 16.43
C ILE A 63 6.82 -9.04 15.12
N GLU A 64 6.45 -10.28 14.76
CA GLU A 64 5.84 -10.64 13.48
C GLU A 64 4.61 -9.77 13.17
N GLY A 65 3.69 -9.63 14.14
CA GLY A 65 2.50 -8.79 13.97
C GLY A 65 2.81 -7.32 13.71
N ILE A 66 3.80 -6.75 14.39
CA ILE A 66 4.21 -5.35 14.19
C ILE A 66 4.79 -5.19 12.78
N THR A 67 5.68 -6.08 12.38
CA THR A 67 6.31 -6.01 11.06
C THR A 67 5.32 -6.19 9.91
N HIS A 68 4.33 -7.08 10.08
CA HIS A 68 3.26 -7.28 9.10
C HIS A 68 2.41 -6.02 8.90
N ILE A 69 2.04 -5.35 10.01
CA ILE A 69 1.32 -4.07 9.96
C ILE A 69 2.18 -3.01 9.28
N THR A 70 3.47 -2.91 9.64
CA THR A 70 4.39 -1.94 9.04
C THR A 70 4.57 -2.16 7.54
N GLU A 71 4.75 -3.39 7.08
CA GLU A 71 4.84 -3.69 5.65
C GLU A 71 3.54 -3.41 4.91
N THR A 72 2.40 -3.74 5.52
CA THR A 72 1.09 -3.48 4.93
C THR A 72 0.87 -1.97 4.78
N LEU A 73 1.18 -1.18 5.81
CA LEU A 73 1.11 0.28 5.74
C LEU A 73 2.14 0.84 4.75
N HIS A 74 3.39 0.39 4.80
CA HIS A 74 4.42 0.83 3.87
C HIS A 74 4.00 0.57 2.43
N ASN A 75 3.59 -0.64 2.09
CA ASN A 75 3.09 -0.99 0.76
C ASN A 75 1.85 -0.18 0.40
N ARG A 76 0.91 -0.01 1.34
CA ARG A 76 -0.31 0.77 1.10
C ARG A 76 -0.02 2.23 0.83
N PHE A 77 0.97 2.85 1.48
CA PHE A 77 1.23 4.30 1.38
C PHE A 77 2.36 4.67 0.42
N HIS A 78 3.35 3.79 0.22
CA HIS A 78 4.49 4.03 -0.67
C HIS A 78 4.26 3.53 -2.09
N ARG A 79 3.31 2.60 -2.31
CA ARG A 79 2.90 2.19 -3.65
C ARG A 79 1.69 2.95 -4.19
N VAL A 80 1.13 3.90 -3.42
CA VAL A 80 -0.04 4.67 -3.87
C VAL A 80 0.23 5.37 -5.20
N PRO A 81 1.37 6.06 -5.40
CA PRO A 81 1.63 6.74 -6.67
C PRO A 81 1.61 5.78 -7.87
N GLU A 82 2.28 4.64 -7.78
CA GLU A 82 2.36 3.65 -8.85
C GLU A 82 1.02 2.96 -9.10
N VAL A 83 0.25 2.70 -8.04
CA VAL A 83 -1.09 2.11 -8.14
C VAL A 83 -2.06 3.11 -8.78
N VAL A 84 -2.02 4.38 -8.37
CA VAL A 84 -2.80 5.48 -8.97
C VAL A 84 -2.43 5.63 -10.45
N GLU A 85 -1.14 5.67 -10.77
CA GLU A 85 -0.66 5.75 -12.14
C GLU A 85 -1.15 4.55 -12.98
N SER A 86 -1.10 3.33 -12.44
CA SER A 86 -1.61 2.14 -13.12
C SER A 86 -3.11 2.24 -13.44
N HIS A 87 -3.92 2.77 -12.51
CA HIS A 87 -5.34 2.98 -12.74
C HIS A 87 -5.60 4.06 -13.78
N VAL A 88 -4.87 5.17 -13.71
CA VAL A 88 -4.94 6.26 -14.70
C VAL A 88 -4.59 5.74 -16.10
N LEU A 89 -3.49 4.99 -16.23
CA LEU A 89 -3.08 4.40 -17.50
C LEU A 89 -4.14 3.45 -18.07
N LYS A 90 -4.77 2.63 -17.21
CA LYS A 90 -5.86 1.74 -17.64
C LYS A 90 -7.06 2.51 -18.17
N VAL A 91 -7.45 3.61 -17.51
CA VAL A 91 -8.54 4.50 -17.98
C VAL A 91 -8.19 5.11 -19.34
N VAL A 92 -6.96 5.59 -19.50
CA VAL A 92 -6.46 6.17 -20.76
C VAL A 92 -6.43 5.13 -21.90
N SER A 93 -6.07 3.89 -21.59
CA SER A 93 -5.93 2.79 -22.55
C SER A 93 -7.23 2.02 -22.83
N LEU A 94 -8.38 2.47 -22.32
CA LEU A 94 -9.66 1.80 -22.59
C LEU A 94 -9.94 1.75 -24.10
N LYS A 95 -10.43 0.60 -24.57
CA LYS A 95 -10.82 0.39 -25.95
C LYS A 95 -12.10 1.17 -26.27
N GLU A 96 -12.13 1.81 -27.43
CA GLU A 96 -13.30 2.47 -28.01
C GLU A 96 -14.44 1.47 -28.25
N CYS A 97 -15.67 1.92 -28.07
CA CYS A 97 -16.86 1.13 -28.40
C CYS A 97 -17.17 1.25 -29.88
N SER A 98 -17.62 0.15 -30.49
CA SER A 98 -18.23 0.18 -31.83
C SER A 98 -19.65 0.76 -31.78
N GLU A 99 -20.17 1.13 -32.95
CA GLU A 99 -21.44 1.87 -33.12
C GLU A 99 -22.67 1.14 -32.55
N ASP A 100 -22.66 -0.20 -32.45
CA ASP A 100 -23.83 -1.01 -32.06
C ASP A 100 -23.57 -1.95 -30.86
N GLY A 101 -22.46 -1.73 -30.16
CA GLY A 101 -21.97 -2.67 -29.14
C GLY A 101 -22.53 -2.42 -27.74
N ALA A 102 -23.81 -2.69 -27.46
CA ALA A 102 -24.39 -2.52 -26.11
C ALA A 102 -23.54 -3.17 -25.00
N ALA A 103 -22.99 -4.36 -25.28
CA ALA A 103 -22.06 -5.06 -24.39
C ALA A 103 -20.71 -4.35 -24.21
N GLU A 104 -20.13 -3.76 -25.28
CA GLU A 104 -18.89 -2.99 -25.19
C GLU A 104 -19.06 -1.72 -24.37
N LEU A 105 -20.22 -1.12 -24.52
CA LEU A 105 -20.65 0.08 -23.83
C LEU A 105 -20.87 -0.20 -22.32
N THR A 106 -21.40 -1.39 -21.96
CA THR A 106 -21.48 -1.85 -20.57
C THR A 106 -20.10 -2.18 -20.00
N ARG A 107 -19.23 -2.84 -20.78
CA ARG A 107 -17.83 -3.07 -20.40
C ARG A 107 -17.12 -1.75 -20.09
N LEU A 108 -17.25 -0.74 -20.96
CA LEU A 108 -16.63 0.57 -20.77
C LEU A 108 -17.09 1.23 -19.47
N HIS A 109 -18.41 1.21 -19.21
CA HIS A 109 -19.00 1.70 -17.97
C HIS A 109 -18.39 0.99 -16.75
N ASP A 110 -18.38 -0.34 -16.75
CA ASP A 110 -17.92 -1.12 -15.60
C ASP A 110 -16.43 -0.93 -15.33
N GLU A 111 -15.61 -0.82 -16.38
CA GLU A 111 -14.18 -0.55 -16.24
C GLU A 111 -13.89 0.85 -15.71
N LEU A 112 -14.61 1.87 -16.20
CA LEU A 112 -14.51 3.24 -15.68
C LEU A 112 -14.92 3.29 -14.21
N ASN A 113 -16.11 2.75 -13.88
CA ASN A 113 -16.63 2.72 -12.52
C ASN A 113 -15.67 2.01 -11.56
N ARG A 114 -15.15 0.84 -11.94
CA ARG A 114 -14.16 0.11 -11.15
C ARG A 114 -12.93 0.97 -10.87
N HIS A 115 -12.35 1.62 -11.87
CA HIS A 115 -11.14 2.41 -11.68
C HIS A 115 -11.37 3.68 -10.86
N PHE A 116 -12.51 4.35 -11.02
CA PHE A 116 -12.86 5.50 -10.19
C PHE A 116 -13.11 5.11 -8.73
N LEU A 117 -13.73 3.96 -8.47
CA LEU A 117 -13.90 3.44 -7.11
C LEU A 117 -12.56 3.10 -6.44
N GLU A 118 -11.63 2.48 -7.15
CA GLU A 118 -10.28 2.20 -6.63
C GLU A 118 -9.51 3.49 -6.34
N LEU A 119 -9.56 4.48 -7.25
CA LEU A 119 -8.94 5.78 -7.02
C LEU A 119 -9.54 6.51 -5.81
N ARG A 120 -10.88 6.48 -5.65
CA ARG A 120 -11.56 7.00 -4.46
C ARG A 120 -11.12 6.29 -3.18
N ALA A 121 -10.97 4.96 -3.20
CA ALA A 121 -10.49 4.19 -2.06
C ALA A 121 -9.03 4.53 -1.65
N LEU A 122 -8.25 5.06 -2.61
CA LEU A 122 -6.89 5.60 -2.40
C LEU A 122 -6.89 7.09 -1.98
N GLY A 123 -8.05 7.70 -1.77
CA GLY A 123 -8.18 9.13 -1.46
C GLY A 123 -7.88 10.04 -2.65
N LYS A 124 -8.07 9.55 -3.87
CA LYS A 124 -7.92 10.27 -5.14
C LYS A 124 -9.27 10.31 -5.86
N ASP A 125 -10.29 10.88 -5.20
CA ASP A 125 -11.59 11.01 -5.82
C ASP A 125 -11.51 11.91 -7.07
N MET A 126 -12.15 11.45 -8.14
CA MET A 126 -12.13 12.12 -9.45
C MET A 126 -13.01 13.37 -9.47
N ASP A 127 -13.94 13.49 -8.53
CA ASP A 127 -14.89 14.58 -8.44
C ASP A 127 -14.49 15.66 -7.41
N GLU A 128 -13.41 15.45 -6.65
CA GLU A 128 -12.89 16.43 -5.68
C GLU A 128 -11.87 17.40 -6.31
N ASN A 129 -11.79 18.63 -5.76
CA ASN A 129 -10.85 19.70 -6.16
C ASN A 129 -10.95 20.10 -7.66
N LEU A 130 -9.83 20.39 -8.32
CA LEU A 130 -9.77 20.49 -9.78
C LEU A 130 -10.07 19.10 -10.34
N SER A 131 -11.36 18.83 -10.55
CA SER A 131 -11.91 17.52 -10.85
C SER A 131 -11.07 16.79 -11.90
N GLY A 132 -10.43 15.71 -11.47
CA GLY A 132 -9.73 14.82 -12.38
C GLY A 132 -10.68 14.31 -13.46
N PHE A 133 -11.96 14.10 -13.15
CA PHE A 133 -12.96 13.69 -14.12
C PHE A 133 -13.06 14.66 -15.30
N HIS A 134 -13.11 15.97 -15.05
CA HIS A 134 -13.10 16.98 -16.12
C HIS A 134 -11.85 16.89 -17.01
N ALA A 135 -10.68 16.53 -16.45
CA ALA A 135 -9.47 16.31 -17.22
C ALA A 135 -9.54 15.04 -18.12
N PHE A 136 -10.19 13.96 -17.67
CA PHE A 136 -10.35 12.74 -18.46
C PHE A 136 -11.55 12.77 -19.40
N LEU A 137 -12.53 13.64 -19.17
CA LEU A 137 -13.78 13.69 -19.93
C LEU A 137 -13.58 13.77 -21.46
N PRO A 138 -12.64 14.59 -22.00
CA PRO A 138 -12.37 14.59 -23.45
C PRO A 138 -11.88 13.23 -23.98
N MET A 139 -11.13 12.49 -23.18
CA MET A 139 -10.63 11.16 -23.55
C MET A 139 -11.75 10.13 -23.50
N ILE A 140 -12.58 10.17 -22.46
CA ILE A 140 -13.74 9.30 -22.32
C ILE A 140 -14.72 9.51 -23.48
N LYS A 141 -14.99 10.77 -23.86
CA LYS A 141 -15.85 11.11 -25.01
C LYS A 141 -15.38 10.48 -26.32
N LYS A 142 -14.06 10.35 -26.53
CA LYS A 142 -13.50 9.66 -27.71
C LYS A 142 -13.73 8.15 -27.71
N LYS A 143 -14.07 7.55 -26.55
CA LYS A 143 -14.36 6.11 -26.41
C LYS A 143 -15.83 5.75 -26.69
N LEU A 144 -16.69 6.76 -26.86
CA LEU A 144 -18.13 6.58 -27.00
C LEU A 144 -18.55 6.60 -28.49
N PRO A 145 -19.57 5.81 -28.87
CA PRO A 145 -20.23 5.96 -30.15
C PRO A 145 -20.91 7.34 -30.31
N PRO A 146 -21.11 7.84 -31.54
CA PRO A 146 -21.74 9.14 -31.78
C PRO A 146 -23.08 9.33 -31.08
N ASP A 147 -23.99 8.35 -31.17
CA ASP A 147 -25.33 8.42 -30.58
C ASP A 147 -25.28 8.51 -29.05
N THR A 148 -24.36 7.76 -28.42
CA THR A 148 -24.16 7.82 -26.96
C THR A 148 -23.57 9.16 -26.54
N LEU A 149 -22.65 9.72 -27.34
CA LEU A 149 -22.07 11.04 -27.09
C LEU A 149 -23.11 12.15 -27.23
N GLU A 150 -24.01 12.06 -28.20
CA GLU A 150 -25.13 12.99 -28.37
C GLU A 150 -26.10 12.90 -27.19
N ALA A 151 -26.50 11.69 -26.80
CA ALA A 151 -27.37 11.49 -25.64
C ALA A 151 -26.73 12.01 -24.34
N TRP A 152 -25.42 11.84 -24.16
CA TRP A 152 -24.69 12.47 -23.05
C TRP A 152 -24.73 14.01 -23.12
N ARG A 153 -24.56 14.60 -24.31
CA ARG A 153 -24.62 16.07 -24.49
C ARG A 153 -25.99 16.63 -24.15
N SER A 154 -27.06 15.95 -24.55
CA SER A 154 -28.43 16.31 -24.16
C SER A 154 -28.63 16.19 -22.65
N PHE A 155 -28.10 15.15 -22.03
CA PHE A 155 -28.20 14.94 -20.58
C PHE A 155 -27.55 16.07 -19.77
N VAL A 156 -26.38 16.57 -20.19
CA VAL A 156 -25.66 17.62 -19.46
C VAL A 156 -26.12 19.04 -19.79
N GLN A 157 -27.04 19.23 -20.75
CA GLN A 157 -27.49 20.55 -21.17
C GLN A 157 -28.11 21.36 -20.01
N ASP A 158 -28.74 20.66 -19.07
CA ASP A 158 -29.40 21.26 -17.91
C ASP A 158 -28.54 21.18 -16.62
N LEU A 159 -27.29 20.74 -16.71
CA LEU A 159 -26.37 20.60 -15.58
C LEU A 159 -25.37 21.76 -15.53
N THR A 160 -25.04 22.21 -14.32
CA THR A 160 -23.89 23.11 -14.10
C THR A 160 -22.58 22.33 -14.21
N ASP A 161 -21.46 23.03 -14.40
CA ASP A 161 -20.13 22.40 -14.50
C ASP A 161 -19.78 21.58 -13.24
N GLU A 162 -20.23 22.01 -12.06
CA GLU A 162 -20.07 21.30 -10.79
C GLU A 162 -20.91 20.03 -10.70
N GLN A 163 -22.03 19.96 -11.43
CA GLN A 163 -22.91 18.79 -11.46
C GLN A 163 -22.42 17.74 -12.48
N ILE A 164 -21.56 18.13 -13.43
CA ILE A 164 -20.93 17.23 -14.40
C ILE A 164 -19.80 16.46 -13.70
N THR A 165 -20.18 15.37 -13.05
CA THR A 165 -19.30 14.49 -12.26
C THR A 165 -19.14 13.12 -12.90
N SER A 166 -18.15 12.36 -12.44
CA SER A 166 -17.94 10.96 -12.83
C SER A 166 -19.16 10.11 -12.51
N VAL A 167 -19.82 10.39 -11.38
CA VAL A 167 -21.07 9.73 -10.97
C VAL A 167 -22.21 10.06 -11.94
N ALA A 168 -22.41 11.35 -12.24
CA ALA A 168 -23.45 11.77 -13.18
C ALA A 168 -23.25 11.16 -14.58
N PHE A 169 -21.99 11.03 -15.01
CA PHE A 169 -21.62 10.35 -16.25
C PHE A 169 -22.02 8.88 -16.24
N LEU A 170 -21.62 8.13 -15.21
CA LEU A 170 -21.94 6.70 -15.09
C LEU A 170 -23.46 6.46 -15.00
N GLU A 171 -24.19 7.33 -14.30
CA GLU A 171 -25.65 7.24 -14.16
C GLU A 171 -26.43 7.61 -15.42
N SER A 172 -25.89 8.47 -16.29
CA SER A 172 -26.58 8.90 -17.52
C SER A 172 -26.96 7.72 -18.42
N ARG A 173 -26.12 6.66 -18.43
CA ARG A 173 -26.36 5.41 -19.16
C ARG A 173 -27.53 4.60 -18.60
N ALA A 174 -27.69 4.55 -17.28
CA ALA A 174 -28.77 3.80 -16.63
C ALA A 174 -30.17 4.32 -17.02
N ARG A 175 -30.26 5.58 -17.48
CA ARG A 175 -31.49 6.21 -17.94
C ARG A 175 -31.75 6.02 -19.44
N GLN A 176 -30.72 5.74 -20.23
CA GLN A 176 -30.82 5.55 -21.69
C GLN A 176 -31.22 4.11 -22.09
N GLY A 177 -31.20 3.16 -21.15
CA GLY A 177 -31.63 1.77 -21.35
C GLY A 177 -33.08 1.46 -20.97
N LYS A 178 -33.94 2.48 -20.86
CA LYS A 178 -35.38 2.34 -20.57
C LYS A 178 -36.23 2.79 -21.76
#